data_AF-A0AAV5IC13-F1
#
_entry.id   AF-A0AAV5IC13-F1
#
_cell.length_a   1.000
_cell.length_b   1.000
_cell.length_c   1.000
_cell.angle_alpha   90.00
_cell.angle_beta   90.00
_cell.angle_gamma   90.00
#
_symmetry.space_group_name_H-M   'P 1'
#
loop_
_entity.id
_entity.type
_entity.pdbx_description
1 polymer ?
#
loop_
_entity_poly.entity_id
_entity_poly.type
_entity_poly.pdbx_seq_one_letter_code
_entity_poly.pdbx_strand_id
1 'polypeptide(L)'
;MAWNVFKFCTALRALGSIMIVVVIGIVGVSYYSVVIAIYGPALLHGGTDTFVSLVVLFFFHFLLVMLLWSYSSVVLTDPGGVPPNWGPLRDEEIADTDPLMVSGYGTPDLDVNQLPVVSDTTNQEIRFCRKCSQFKPPRTHHCSVCKRCILKMDHHCVWVVNCVGALNYKYFLLFLFYTFLETTLVSLSLLRIFVAFFADGEISGTPGAIAAIFITFVLNIAFALSVMGFLIMHISLVAANTTTIEAYEKKLDPKWCYDLGWKKNFEQVFGNDKKFWFIPAYSKEDMRRIPALQGFEYPIRPDLYPLQEL
;
A
#
# COMPACT_ATOMS: atom_id res chain seq x y z
N MET A 1 -20.75 22.83 23.78
CA MET A 1 -20.62 21.36 23.79
C MET A 1 -19.34 20.98 23.10
N ALA A 2 -18.27 20.68 23.85
CA ALA A 2 -17.02 20.22 23.28
C ALA A 2 -17.23 18.83 22.69
N TRP A 3 -17.08 18.71 21.37
CA TRP A 3 -17.19 17.45 20.65
C TRP A 3 -16.06 16.54 21.15
N ASN A 4 -16.39 15.48 21.89
CA ASN A 4 -15.41 14.55 22.44
C ASN A 4 -14.73 13.78 21.31
N VAL A 5 -13.58 14.29 20.84
CA VAL A 5 -12.69 13.63 19.87
C VAL A 5 -12.35 12.19 20.29
N PHE A 6 -12.34 11.91 21.61
CA PHE A 6 -12.13 10.57 22.17
C PHE A 6 -13.26 9.57 21.86
N LYS A 7 -14.53 10.02 21.73
CA LYS A 7 -15.63 9.13 21.29
C LYS A 7 -15.49 8.75 19.81
N PHE A 8 -14.99 9.67 18.98
CA PHE A 8 -14.73 9.42 17.56
C PHE A 8 -13.61 8.40 17.36
N CYS A 9 -12.58 8.41 18.23
CA CYS A 9 -11.46 7.45 18.16
C CYS A 9 -11.85 5.99 18.46
N THR A 10 -12.82 5.75 19.34
CA THR A 10 -13.30 4.38 19.63
C THR A 10 -14.21 3.88 18.50
N ALA A 11 -15.06 4.76 17.95
CA ALA A 11 -15.86 4.48 16.77
C ALA A 11 -14.99 4.20 15.53
N LEU A 12 -13.89 4.92 15.32
CA LEU A 12 -12.93 4.68 14.24
C LEU A 12 -12.17 3.35 14.38
N ARG A 13 -11.82 2.93 15.60
CA ARG A 13 -11.24 1.59 15.84
C ARG A 13 -12.28 0.49 15.61
N ALA A 14 -13.52 0.69 16.02
CA ALA A 14 -14.62 -0.23 15.74
C ALA A 14 -14.94 -0.31 14.23
N LEU A 15 -14.94 0.82 13.53
CA LEU A 15 -15.06 0.90 12.06
C LEU A 15 -13.90 0.19 11.35
N GLY A 16 -12.68 0.26 11.90
CA GLY A 16 -11.56 -0.53 11.44
C GLY A 16 -11.84 -2.03 11.48
N SER A 17 -12.24 -2.56 12.62
CA SER A 17 -12.61 -3.99 12.75
C SER A 17 -13.75 -4.39 11.82
N ILE A 18 -14.72 -3.50 11.57
CA ILE A 18 -15.80 -3.75 10.60
C ILE A 18 -15.24 -3.99 9.20
N MET A 19 -14.21 -3.24 8.78
CA MET A 19 -13.67 -3.40 7.43
C MET A 19 -13.00 -4.75 7.21
N ILE A 20 -12.30 -5.28 8.22
CA ILE A 20 -11.74 -6.64 8.17
C ILE A 20 -12.88 -7.68 8.02
N VAL A 21 -13.97 -7.51 8.76
CA VAL A 21 -15.15 -8.39 8.66
C VAL A 21 -15.78 -8.31 7.27
N VAL A 22 -15.86 -7.12 6.67
CA VAL A 22 -16.35 -6.94 5.30
C VAL A 22 -15.46 -7.67 4.30
N VAL A 23 -14.13 -7.54 4.40
CA VAL A 23 -13.18 -8.27 3.53
C VAL A 23 -13.36 -9.78 3.67
N ILE A 24 -13.42 -10.30 4.89
CA ILE A 24 -13.64 -11.74 5.14
C ILE A 24 -15.01 -12.18 4.61
N GLY A 25 -16.04 -11.36 4.75
CA GLY A 25 -17.38 -11.63 4.22
C GLY A 25 -17.42 -11.72 2.70
N ILE A 26 -16.72 -10.82 2.00
CA ILE A 26 -16.58 -10.86 0.53
C ILE A 26 -15.84 -12.11 0.09
N VAL A 27 -14.73 -12.46 0.77
CA VAL A 27 -14.00 -13.70 0.49
C VAL A 27 -14.89 -14.92 0.74
N GLY A 28 -15.67 -14.91 1.83
CA GLY A 28 -16.58 -15.99 2.19
C GLY A 28 -17.70 -16.22 1.16
N VAL A 29 -18.33 -15.14 0.66
CA VAL A 29 -19.37 -15.28 -0.37
C VAL A 29 -18.77 -15.75 -1.70
N SER A 30 -17.57 -15.26 -2.08
CA SER A 30 -16.84 -15.76 -3.24
C SER A 30 -16.50 -17.25 -3.12
N TYR A 31 -16.03 -17.69 -1.95
CA TYR A 31 -15.76 -19.11 -1.67
C TYR A 31 -17.02 -19.95 -1.78
N TYR A 32 -18.12 -19.51 -1.17
CA TYR A 32 -19.40 -20.19 -1.26
C TYR A 32 -19.86 -20.33 -2.71
N SER A 33 -19.88 -19.25 -3.49
CA SER A 33 -20.36 -19.29 -4.87
C SER A 33 -19.47 -20.12 -5.79
N VAL A 34 -18.14 -20.00 -5.70
CA VAL A 34 -17.24 -20.74 -6.60
C VAL A 34 -17.09 -22.20 -6.15
N VAL A 35 -16.74 -22.43 -4.89
CA VAL A 35 -16.38 -23.76 -4.40
C VAL A 35 -17.61 -24.58 -4.06
N ILE A 36 -18.55 -24.03 -3.29
CA ILE A 36 -19.67 -24.81 -2.75
C ILE A 36 -20.82 -24.91 -3.76
N ALA A 37 -21.16 -23.81 -4.43
CA ALA A 37 -22.35 -23.77 -5.29
C ALA A 37 -22.09 -24.30 -6.71
N ILE A 38 -20.90 -24.05 -7.28
CA ILE A 38 -20.64 -24.33 -8.71
C ILE A 38 -19.63 -25.45 -8.91
N TYR A 39 -18.35 -25.24 -8.58
CA TYR A 39 -17.29 -26.14 -9.02
C TYR A 39 -17.12 -27.37 -8.12
N GLY A 40 -17.50 -27.30 -6.83
CA GLY A 40 -17.50 -28.46 -5.95
C GLY A 40 -18.47 -29.56 -6.42
N PRO A 41 -19.76 -29.26 -6.63
CA PRO A 41 -20.71 -30.22 -7.19
C PRO A 41 -20.33 -30.70 -8.60
N ALA A 42 -19.79 -29.82 -9.44
CA ALA A 42 -19.38 -30.16 -10.80
C ALA A 42 -18.24 -31.19 -10.89
N LEU A 43 -17.48 -31.42 -9.79
CA LEU A 43 -16.53 -32.52 -9.71
C LEU A 43 -17.20 -33.90 -9.85
N LEU A 44 -18.47 -34.02 -9.47
CA LEU A 44 -19.21 -35.29 -9.45
C LEU A 44 -19.81 -35.65 -10.82
N HIS A 45 -19.87 -34.71 -11.77
CA HIS A 45 -20.48 -34.94 -13.09
C HIS A 45 -19.63 -35.82 -14.02
N GLY A 46 -18.33 -35.96 -13.76
CA GLY A 46 -17.42 -36.73 -14.59
C GLY A 46 -17.01 -36.00 -15.87
N GLY A 47 -16.11 -36.62 -16.64
CA GLY A 47 -15.68 -36.11 -17.95
C GLY A 47 -14.94 -34.76 -17.90
N THR A 48 -15.28 -33.88 -18.83
CA THR A 48 -14.63 -32.56 -18.99
C THR A 48 -14.93 -31.60 -17.84
N ASP A 49 -16.11 -31.71 -17.24
CA ASP A 49 -16.54 -30.80 -16.17
C ASP A 49 -15.74 -31.02 -14.90
N THR A 50 -15.42 -32.28 -14.57
CA THR A 50 -14.51 -32.59 -13.46
C THR A 50 -13.12 -31.99 -13.71
N PHE A 51 -12.56 -32.12 -14.92
CA PHE A 51 -11.24 -31.58 -15.23
C PHE A 51 -11.21 -30.05 -15.10
N VAL A 52 -12.18 -29.36 -15.70
CA VAL A 52 -12.28 -27.89 -15.60
C VAL A 52 -12.44 -27.46 -14.14
N SER A 53 -13.27 -28.17 -13.37
CA SER A 53 -13.49 -27.88 -11.96
C SER A 53 -12.21 -28.06 -11.13
N LEU A 54 -11.44 -29.12 -11.36
CA LEU A 54 -10.15 -29.32 -10.68
C LEU A 54 -9.18 -28.18 -10.97
N VAL A 55 -9.09 -27.73 -12.22
CA VAL A 55 -8.21 -26.62 -12.61
C VAL A 55 -8.65 -25.31 -11.94
N VAL A 56 -9.93 -24.96 -12.02
CA VAL A 56 -10.46 -23.73 -11.41
C VAL A 56 -10.27 -23.76 -9.89
N LEU A 57 -10.62 -24.86 -9.23
CA LEU A 57 -10.49 -25.01 -7.78
C LEU A 57 -9.03 -24.96 -7.33
N PHE A 58 -8.10 -25.54 -8.09
CA PHE A 58 -6.66 -25.45 -7.80
C PHE A 58 -6.18 -23.99 -7.80
N PHE A 59 -6.45 -23.26 -8.88
CA PHE A 59 -6.02 -21.86 -8.98
C PHE A 59 -6.73 -20.97 -7.98
N PHE A 60 -8.03 -21.19 -7.74
CA PHE A 60 -8.80 -20.46 -6.73
C PHE A 60 -8.20 -20.63 -5.33
N HIS A 61 -7.93 -21.86 -4.89
CA HIS A 61 -7.35 -22.08 -3.56
C HIS A 61 -5.92 -21.55 -3.46
N PHE A 62 -5.11 -21.70 -4.52
CA PHE A 62 -3.76 -21.15 -4.56
C PHE A 62 -3.77 -19.62 -4.41
N LEU A 63 -4.60 -18.93 -5.21
CA LEU A 63 -4.73 -17.47 -5.16
C LEU A 63 -5.33 -17.01 -3.83
N LEU A 64 -6.34 -17.71 -3.31
CA LEU A 64 -6.94 -17.43 -2.00
C LEU A 64 -5.90 -17.49 -0.87
N VAL A 65 -5.04 -18.52 -0.85
CA VAL A 65 -3.96 -18.63 0.14
C VAL A 65 -2.99 -17.45 0.01
N MET A 66 -2.57 -17.10 -1.20
CA MET A 66 -1.65 -15.98 -1.43
C MET A 66 -2.28 -14.62 -1.10
N LEU A 67 -3.57 -14.43 -1.38
CA LEU A 67 -4.35 -13.25 -1.04
C LEU A 67 -4.43 -13.10 0.47
N LEU A 68 -4.89 -14.14 1.19
CA LEU A 68 -5.04 -14.10 2.64
C LEU A 68 -3.71 -13.94 3.37
N TRP A 69 -2.65 -14.57 2.86
CA TRP A 69 -1.30 -14.39 3.40
C TRP A 69 -0.84 -12.94 3.20
N SER A 70 -0.96 -12.39 1.99
CA SER A 70 -0.57 -11.00 1.71
C SER A 70 -1.39 -9.99 2.52
N TYR A 71 -2.71 -10.20 2.63
CA TYR A 71 -3.62 -9.39 3.44
C TYR A 71 -3.22 -9.42 4.92
N SER A 72 -2.98 -10.61 5.48
CA SER A 72 -2.55 -10.76 6.87
C SER A 72 -1.20 -10.08 7.09
N SER A 73 -0.25 -10.23 6.17
CA SER A 73 1.07 -9.58 6.26
C SER A 73 0.96 -8.06 6.28
N VAL A 74 0.13 -7.44 5.44
CA VAL A 74 -0.03 -5.97 5.46
C VAL A 74 -0.79 -5.45 6.68
N VAL A 75 -1.81 -6.19 7.15
CA VAL A 75 -2.60 -5.83 8.34
C VAL A 75 -1.75 -5.90 9.61
N LEU A 76 -0.97 -6.98 9.76
CA LEU A 76 -0.26 -7.28 11.01
C LEU A 76 1.14 -6.66 11.10
N THR A 77 1.76 -6.30 9.98
CA THR A 77 3.11 -5.72 9.98
C THR A 77 3.07 -4.24 10.38
N ASP A 78 3.95 -3.83 11.30
CA ASP A 78 4.15 -2.42 11.59
C ASP A 78 4.67 -1.70 10.33
N PRO A 79 4.03 -0.63 9.85
CA PRO A 79 4.43 0.08 8.62
C PRO A 79 5.79 0.77 8.69
N GLY A 80 6.41 0.89 9.87
CA GLY A 80 7.67 1.59 10.09
C GLY A 80 7.44 2.90 10.82
N GLY A 81 7.54 2.89 12.15
CA GLY A 81 7.55 4.10 12.96
C GLY A 81 8.95 4.74 13.04
N VAL A 82 8.99 6.06 13.19
CA VAL A 82 10.24 6.76 13.56
C VAL A 82 10.62 6.37 15.00
N PRO A 83 11.86 5.90 15.26
CA PRO A 83 12.31 5.59 16.60
C PRO A 83 12.27 6.82 17.52
N PRO A 84 12.05 6.62 18.83
CA PRO A 84 12.19 7.70 19.81
C PRO A 84 13.60 8.32 19.73
N ASN A 85 13.68 9.64 19.86
CA ASN A 85 14.94 10.40 19.88
C ASN A 85 15.74 10.38 18.58
N TRP A 86 15.13 9.97 17.46
CA TRP A 86 15.77 10.21 16.17
C TRP A 86 15.92 11.72 15.94
N GLY A 87 17.14 12.13 15.62
CA GLY A 87 17.49 13.47 15.21
C GLY A 87 18.60 13.41 14.17
N PRO A 88 18.73 14.44 13.32
CA PRO A 88 19.87 14.55 12.43
C PRO A 88 21.15 14.54 13.26
N LEU A 89 22.17 13.80 12.82
CA LEU A 89 23.52 13.96 13.34
C LEU A 89 23.93 15.40 13.05
N ARG A 90 24.01 16.23 14.09
CA ARG A 90 24.61 17.55 13.97
C ARG A 90 26.11 17.36 14.06
N ASP A 91 26.85 17.84 13.07
CA ASP A 91 28.25 18.19 13.30
C ASP A 91 28.27 19.20 14.47
N GLU A 92 29.13 18.97 15.46
CA GLU A 92 29.10 19.64 16.78
C GLU A 92 29.32 21.18 16.74
N GLU A 93 29.44 21.81 15.57
CA GLU A 93 29.76 23.24 15.45
C GLU A 93 28.55 24.19 15.43
N ILE A 94 27.30 23.70 15.39
CA ILE A 94 26.09 24.55 15.47
C ILE A 94 25.30 24.20 16.74
N ALA A 95 25.95 24.29 17.90
CA ALA A 95 25.35 23.97 19.20
C ALA A 95 24.57 25.14 19.86
N ASP A 96 24.67 26.37 19.35
CA ASP A 96 24.19 27.56 20.08
C ASP A 96 22.89 28.21 19.56
N THR A 97 22.07 27.51 18.79
CA THR A 97 20.72 28.01 18.43
C THR A 97 19.60 27.05 18.83
N ASP A 98 18.77 27.54 19.76
CA ASP A 98 17.56 26.93 20.28
C ASP A 98 16.64 26.42 19.12
N PRO A 99 16.26 25.12 19.10
CA PRO A 99 15.42 24.55 18.04
C PRO A 99 14.04 25.21 17.88
N LEU A 100 13.60 26.01 18.84
CA LEU A 100 12.34 26.76 18.77
C LEU A 100 12.40 28.00 17.86
N MET A 101 13.60 28.46 17.46
CA MET A 101 13.77 29.73 16.74
C MET A 101 13.74 29.62 15.21
N VAL A 102 13.82 28.40 14.65
CA VAL A 102 13.77 28.21 13.18
C VAL A 102 12.32 28.25 12.63
N SER A 103 11.31 28.28 13.51
CA SER A 103 9.90 28.28 13.10
C SER A 103 9.13 29.47 13.64
N GLY A 104 9.50 30.66 13.19
CA GLY A 104 8.56 31.78 13.13
C GLY A 104 9.14 33.12 13.53
N TYR A 105 9.65 33.86 12.56
CA TYR A 105 9.42 35.29 12.47
C TYR A 105 9.21 35.66 11.00
N GLY A 106 7.94 35.84 10.63
CA GLY A 106 7.62 36.73 9.53
C GLY A 106 7.99 38.14 9.99
N THR A 107 9.04 38.71 9.41
CA THR A 107 9.27 40.14 9.43
C THR A 107 8.40 40.76 8.34
N PRO A 108 7.48 41.69 8.66
CA PRO A 108 6.91 42.55 7.64
C PRO A 108 8.01 43.53 7.18
N ASP A 109 8.06 43.78 5.88
CA ASP A 109 8.87 44.82 5.23
C ASP A 109 10.36 44.56 5.05
N LEU A 110 10.75 43.60 4.21
CA LEU A 110 11.96 43.74 3.36
C LEU A 110 11.77 43.04 2.00
N ASP A 111 12.02 43.80 0.93
CA ASP A 111 11.80 43.46 -0.48
C ASP A 111 12.67 42.27 -0.94
N VAL A 112 12.03 41.12 -1.13
CA VAL A 112 12.61 39.84 -1.57
C VAL A 112 12.80 39.86 -3.09
N ASN A 113 13.69 40.69 -3.61
CA ASN A 113 14.01 40.68 -5.05
C ASN A 113 15.50 40.82 -5.40
N GLN A 114 16.43 40.86 -4.43
CA GLN A 114 17.85 41.11 -4.75
C GLN A 114 18.89 40.32 -3.95
N LEU A 115 18.60 39.10 -3.49
CA LEU A 115 19.66 38.22 -2.96
C LEU A 115 19.91 37.05 -3.91
N PRO A 116 21.16 36.83 -4.37
CA PRO A 116 21.45 35.76 -5.30
C PRO A 116 21.20 34.43 -4.60
N VAL A 117 20.19 33.73 -5.08
CA VAL A 117 19.87 32.36 -4.68
C VAL A 117 21.00 31.46 -5.17
N VAL A 118 22.04 31.32 -4.34
CA VAL A 118 22.93 30.17 -4.41
C VAL A 118 22.13 29.02 -3.80
N SER A 119 21.43 28.32 -4.67
CA SER A 119 20.67 27.11 -4.36
C SER A 119 21.67 25.98 -4.10
N ASP A 120 22.09 25.87 -2.85
CA ASP A 120 22.86 24.72 -2.38
C ASP A 120 21.91 23.53 -2.23
N THR A 121 22.00 22.59 -3.16
CA THR A 121 21.13 21.42 -3.32
C THR A 121 21.30 20.34 -2.23
N THR A 122 21.95 20.68 -1.11
CA THR A 122 22.30 19.76 0.00
C THR A 122 21.38 19.86 1.22
N ASN A 123 20.67 20.98 1.40
CA ASN A 123 19.74 21.13 2.51
C ASN A 123 18.38 20.51 2.16
N GLN A 124 18.24 19.19 2.31
CA GLN A 124 16.91 18.66 2.63
C GLN A 124 16.48 19.32 3.94
N GLU A 125 15.65 20.36 3.85
CA GLU A 125 15.11 21.06 5.01
C GLU A 125 14.65 20.03 6.05
N ILE A 126 15.34 19.98 7.18
CA ILE A 126 15.06 19.01 8.23
C ILE A 126 13.64 19.29 8.74
N ARG A 127 12.68 18.44 8.35
CA ARG A 127 11.27 18.66 8.65
C ARG A 127 10.96 18.25 10.09
N PHE A 128 10.28 19.09 10.85
CA PHE A 128 9.85 18.77 12.22
C PHE A 128 8.37 18.36 12.29
N CYS A 129 8.02 17.41 13.17
CA CYS A 129 6.63 17.04 13.45
C CYS A 129 6.16 17.66 14.77
N ARG A 130 5.38 18.74 14.71
CA ARG A 130 4.81 19.38 15.91
C ARG A 130 3.88 18.47 16.74
N LYS A 131 3.20 17.50 16.10
CA LYS A 131 2.28 16.58 16.79
C LYS A 131 2.99 15.46 17.55
N CYS A 132 4.17 15.05 17.08
CA CYS A 132 4.98 14.01 17.70
C CYS A 132 6.18 14.57 18.47
N SER A 133 6.41 15.89 18.39
CA SER A 133 7.55 16.59 18.98
C SER A 133 8.91 15.95 18.64
N GLN A 134 9.10 15.57 17.37
CA GLN A 134 10.32 14.93 16.89
C GLN A 134 10.65 15.34 15.45
N PHE A 135 11.91 15.21 15.06
CA PHE A 135 12.34 15.38 13.68
C PHE A 135 11.78 14.27 12.79
N LYS A 136 11.53 14.58 11.52
CA LYS A 136 11.05 13.64 10.52
C LYS A 136 12.22 13.23 9.63
N PRO A 137 12.56 11.95 9.56
CA PRO A 137 13.45 11.45 8.52
C PRO A 137 12.92 11.77 7.12
N PRO A 138 13.78 11.71 6.09
CA PRO A 138 13.34 11.84 4.71
C PRO A 138 12.16 10.92 4.40
N ARG A 139 11.24 11.39 3.54
CA ARG A 139 10.05 10.62 3.09
C ARG A 139 9.05 10.23 4.20
N THR A 140 9.19 10.81 5.40
CA THR A 140 8.33 10.51 6.56
C THR A 140 7.17 11.49 6.67
N HIS A 141 5.96 10.99 6.90
CA HIS A 141 4.77 11.82 7.11
C HIS A 141 4.02 11.41 8.39
N HIS A 142 3.30 12.36 9.00
CA HIS A 142 2.50 12.09 10.19
C HIS A 142 1.10 11.63 9.78
N CYS A 143 0.70 10.42 10.17
CA CYS A 143 -0.66 9.96 9.96
C CYS A 143 -1.54 10.38 11.14
N SER A 144 -2.58 11.16 10.86
CA SER A 144 -3.56 11.61 11.86
C SER A 144 -4.43 10.48 12.43
N VAL A 145 -4.55 9.34 11.73
CA VAL A 145 -5.30 8.16 12.18
C VAL A 145 -4.40 7.27 13.04
N CYS A 146 -3.20 6.92 12.55
CA CYS A 146 -2.20 6.15 13.30
C CYS A 146 -1.58 6.95 14.48
N LYS A 147 -1.75 8.28 14.53
CA LYS A 147 -1.23 9.22 15.55
C LYS A 147 0.28 9.19 15.74
N ARG A 148 1.03 8.86 14.69
CA ARG A 148 2.49 8.81 14.69
C ARG A 148 3.05 9.12 13.30
N CYS A 149 4.35 9.41 13.27
CA CYS A 149 5.11 9.50 12.02
C CYS A 149 5.39 8.11 11.45
N ILE A 150 5.13 7.95 10.15
CA ILE A 150 5.33 6.72 9.39
C ILE A 150 6.43 6.96 8.37
N LEU A 151 7.43 6.08 8.36
CA LEU A 151 8.56 6.08 7.45
C LEU A 151 8.09 5.72 6.04
N LYS A 152 8.58 6.44 5.02
CA LYS A 152 8.16 6.29 3.61
C LYS A 152 6.64 6.11 3.50
N MET A 153 5.90 6.99 4.17
CA MET A 153 4.45 6.88 4.25
C MET A 153 3.86 6.98 2.85
N ASP A 154 3.06 5.99 2.48
CA ASP A 154 2.25 6.05 1.28
C ASP A 154 0.87 6.60 1.65
N HIS A 155 0.03 5.80 2.30
CA HIS A 155 -1.29 6.25 2.73
C HIS A 155 -1.76 5.50 3.98
N HIS A 156 -2.85 5.98 4.59
CA HIS A 156 -3.60 5.19 5.56
C HIS A 156 -4.70 4.43 4.84
N CYS A 157 -4.68 3.11 4.89
CA CYS A 157 -5.59 2.27 4.13
C CYS A 157 -6.68 1.71 5.05
N VAL A 158 -7.92 2.11 4.80
CA VAL A 158 -9.09 1.67 5.60
C VAL A 158 -9.33 0.17 5.44
N TRP A 159 -9.06 -0.40 4.25
CA TRP A 159 -9.28 -1.81 3.93
C TRP A 159 -8.41 -2.79 4.73
N VAL A 160 -7.22 -2.36 5.13
CA VAL A 160 -6.28 -3.14 5.96
C VAL A 160 -6.16 -2.58 7.38
N VAL A 161 -6.91 -1.52 7.70
CA VAL A 161 -6.94 -0.87 9.02
C VAL A 161 -5.54 -0.49 9.53
N ASN A 162 -4.65 -0.16 8.60
CA ASN A 162 -3.25 0.09 8.90
C ASN A 162 -2.70 1.18 7.96
N CYS A 163 -1.65 1.85 8.41
CA CYS A 163 -0.86 2.67 7.52
C CYS A 163 -0.06 1.76 6.55
N VAL A 164 0.13 2.20 5.31
CA VAL A 164 1.03 1.59 4.34
C VAL A 164 2.28 2.46 4.28
N GLY A 165 3.44 1.87 4.58
CA GLY A 165 4.71 2.56 4.72
C GLY A 165 5.89 1.66 4.38
N ALA A 166 7.09 2.07 4.80
CA ALA A 166 8.34 1.46 4.39
C ALA A 166 8.41 -0.07 4.60
N LEU A 167 7.85 -0.59 5.69
CA LEU A 167 8.04 -1.99 6.08
C LEU A 167 6.94 -2.94 5.58
N ASN A 168 5.80 -2.43 5.10
CA ASN A 168 4.69 -3.25 4.64
C ASN A 168 4.22 -2.93 3.21
N TYR A 169 4.88 -2.01 2.50
CA TYR A 169 4.47 -1.63 1.14
C TYR A 169 4.48 -2.79 0.15
N LYS A 170 5.49 -3.68 0.19
CA LYS A 170 5.49 -4.89 -0.64
C LYS A 170 4.29 -5.79 -0.38
N TYR A 171 3.93 -6.00 0.89
CA TYR A 171 2.78 -6.83 1.25
C TYR A 171 1.48 -6.23 0.74
N PHE A 172 1.36 -4.91 0.80
CA PHE A 172 0.24 -4.18 0.21
C PHE A 172 0.17 -4.37 -1.32
N LEU A 173 1.29 -4.25 -2.04
CA LEU A 173 1.32 -4.46 -3.49
C LEU A 173 0.96 -5.90 -3.88
N LEU A 174 1.46 -6.88 -3.15
CA LEU A 174 1.09 -8.29 -3.35
C LEU A 174 -0.38 -8.55 -3.03
N PHE A 175 -0.91 -7.92 -1.98
CA PHE A 175 -2.34 -7.96 -1.68
C PHE A 175 -3.18 -7.42 -2.85
N LEU A 176 -2.82 -6.27 -3.44
CA LEU A 176 -3.51 -5.74 -4.62
C LEU A 176 -3.41 -6.69 -5.82
N PHE A 177 -2.21 -7.23 -6.08
CA PHE A 177 -1.97 -8.14 -7.19
C PHE A 177 -2.79 -9.43 -7.06
N TYR A 178 -2.75 -10.10 -5.91
CA TYR A 178 -3.52 -11.33 -5.69
C TYR A 178 -5.01 -11.08 -5.61
N THR A 179 -5.45 -9.93 -5.09
CA THR A 179 -6.88 -9.54 -5.14
C THR A 179 -7.35 -9.36 -6.58
N PHE A 180 -6.58 -8.69 -7.42
CA PHE A 180 -6.91 -8.54 -8.85
C PHE A 180 -7.02 -9.90 -9.55
N LEU A 181 -6.04 -10.78 -9.36
CA LEU A 181 -6.06 -12.12 -9.96
C LEU A 181 -7.25 -12.96 -9.46
N GLU A 182 -7.50 -12.99 -8.15
CA GLU A 182 -8.60 -13.75 -7.55
C GLU A 182 -9.95 -13.27 -8.06
N THR A 183 -10.21 -11.95 -7.97
CA THR A 183 -11.47 -11.36 -8.43
C THR A 183 -11.70 -11.59 -9.93
N THR A 184 -10.63 -11.50 -10.74
CA THR A 184 -10.71 -11.80 -12.18
C THR A 184 -11.03 -13.27 -12.44
N LEU A 185 -10.37 -14.19 -11.72
CA LEU A 185 -10.67 -15.63 -11.82
C LEU A 185 -12.13 -15.90 -11.45
N VAL A 186 -12.62 -15.34 -10.34
CA VAL A 186 -14.01 -15.50 -9.89
C VAL A 186 -14.99 -14.97 -10.95
N SER A 187 -14.76 -13.75 -11.47
CA SER A 187 -15.62 -13.17 -12.51
C SER A 187 -15.65 -14.00 -13.78
N LEU A 188 -14.50 -14.46 -14.28
CA LEU A 188 -14.43 -15.29 -15.48
C LEU A 188 -15.11 -16.65 -15.27
N SER A 189 -14.94 -17.24 -14.08
CA SER A 189 -15.53 -18.53 -13.72
C SER A 189 -17.07 -18.46 -13.64
N LEU A 190 -17.61 -17.33 -13.17
CA LEU A 190 -19.06 -17.13 -13.03
C LEU A 190 -19.73 -16.47 -14.24
N LEU A 191 -18.96 -15.99 -15.22
CA LEU A 191 -19.47 -15.24 -16.38
C LEU A 191 -20.56 -16.00 -17.16
N ARG A 192 -20.36 -17.31 -17.39
CA ARG A 192 -21.34 -18.12 -18.14
C ARG A 192 -22.69 -18.17 -17.43
N ILE A 193 -22.67 -18.38 -16.11
CA ILE A 193 -23.89 -18.45 -15.28
C ILE A 193 -24.56 -17.07 -15.23
N PHE A 194 -23.76 -16.01 -15.10
CA PHE A 194 -24.27 -14.64 -15.12
C PHE A 194 -24.95 -14.31 -16.45
N VAL A 195 -24.38 -14.71 -17.60
CA VAL A 195 -25.02 -14.53 -18.91
C VAL A 195 -26.31 -15.37 -19.03
N ALA A 196 -26.28 -16.62 -18.57
CA ALA A 196 -27.45 -17.50 -18.57
C ALA A 196 -28.64 -16.91 -17.79
N PHE A 197 -28.37 -16.13 -16.74
CA PHE A 197 -29.40 -15.45 -15.94
C PHE A 197 -30.25 -14.48 -16.76
N PHE A 198 -29.70 -13.90 -17.83
CA PHE A 198 -30.41 -12.97 -18.70
C PHE A 198 -30.88 -13.60 -20.01
N ALA A 199 -30.56 -14.87 -20.26
CA ALA A 199 -30.79 -15.53 -21.55
C ALA A 199 -31.98 -16.51 -21.53
N ASP A 200 -32.96 -16.31 -20.65
CA ASP A 200 -34.11 -17.21 -20.41
C ASP A 200 -33.71 -18.68 -20.14
N GLY A 201 -32.47 -18.91 -19.69
CA GLY A 201 -31.94 -20.24 -19.39
C GLY A 201 -32.40 -20.73 -18.02
N GLU A 202 -32.72 -22.01 -17.90
CA GLU A 202 -32.94 -22.64 -16.60
C GLU A 202 -31.63 -22.69 -15.81
N ILE A 203 -31.55 -21.93 -14.71
CA ILE A 203 -30.45 -22.01 -13.75
C ILE A 203 -30.86 -22.97 -12.64
N SER A 204 -30.15 -24.10 -12.53
CA SER A 204 -30.32 -25.03 -11.44
C SER A 204 -29.74 -24.45 -10.14
N GLY A 205 -30.55 -24.43 -9.08
CA GLY A 205 -30.12 -23.95 -7.76
C GLY A 205 -31.27 -23.44 -6.91
N THR A 206 -31.00 -23.24 -5.61
CA THR A 206 -31.95 -22.56 -4.73
C THR A 206 -31.94 -21.05 -5.03
N PRO A 207 -33.05 -20.32 -4.80
CA PRO A 207 -33.08 -18.87 -4.98
C PRO A 207 -31.96 -18.14 -4.23
N GLY A 208 -31.61 -18.62 -3.03
CA GLY A 208 -30.49 -18.08 -2.24
C GLY A 208 -29.13 -18.31 -2.89
N ALA A 209 -28.87 -19.49 -3.45
CA ALA A 209 -27.61 -19.79 -4.14
C ALA A 209 -27.46 -18.93 -5.41
N ILE A 210 -28.54 -18.80 -6.18
CA ILE A 210 -28.56 -17.97 -7.39
C ILE A 210 -28.30 -16.50 -7.05
N ALA A 211 -28.96 -15.97 -6.01
CA ALA A 211 -28.72 -14.61 -5.54
C ALA A 211 -27.27 -14.39 -5.08
N ALA A 212 -26.70 -15.35 -4.34
CA ALA A 212 -25.30 -15.28 -3.90
C ALA A 212 -24.31 -15.30 -5.09
N ILE A 213 -24.54 -16.15 -6.10
CA ILE A 213 -23.70 -16.19 -7.31
C ILE A 213 -23.78 -14.87 -8.07
N PHE A 214 -24.99 -14.31 -8.24
CA PHE A 214 -25.19 -13.04 -8.91
C PHE A 214 -24.45 -11.90 -8.20
N ILE A 215 -24.64 -11.78 -6.87
CA ILE A 215 -23.96 -10.77 -6.05
C ILE A 215 -22.45 -10.96 -6.11
N THR A 216 -21.96 -12.21 -6.03
CA THR A 216 -20.53 -12.53 -6.14
C THR A 216 -19.96 -12.07 -7.47
N PHE A 217 -20.63 -12.34 -8.60
CA PHE A 217 -20.16 -11.90 -9.91
C PHE A 217 -20.06 -10.37 -9.97
N VAL A 218 -21.12 -9.66 -9.59
CA VAL A 218 -21.17 -8.18 -9.64
C VAL A 218 -20.11 -7.55 -8.74
N LEU A 219 -19.94 -8.07 -7.52
CA LEU A 219 -18.90 -7.57 -6.60
C LEU A 219 -17.51 -7.82 -7.16
N ASN A 220 -17.20 -9.05 -7.59
CA ASN A 220 -15.85 -9.39 -8.06
C ASN A 220 -15.48 -8.64 -9.34
N ILE A 221 -16.40 -8.44 -10.28
CA ILE A 221 -16.07 -7.68 -11.50
C ILE A 221 -15.83 -6.20 -11.19
N ALA A 222 -16.60 -5.62 -10.27
CA ALA A 222 -16.39 -4.24 -9.81
C ALA A 222 -15.04 -4.09 -9.10
N PHE A 223 -14.69 -5.02 -8.21
CA PHE A 223 -13.39 -5.04 -7.55
C PHE A 223 -12.25 -5.29 -8.53
N ALA A 224 -12.38 -6.21 -9.49
CA ALA A 224 -11.35 -6.47 -10.49
C ALA A 224 -10.99 -5.20 -11.27
N LEU A 225 -12.01 -4.48 -11.76
CA LEU A 225 -11.82 -3.22 -12.50
C LEU A 225 -11.22 -2.11 -11.62
N SER A 226 -11.73 -1.95 -10.39
CA SER A 226 -11.24 -0.93 -9.46
C SER A 226 -9.79 -1.19 -9.03
N VAL A 227 -9.48 -2.43 -8.63
CA VAL A 227 -8.14 -2.85 -8.18
C VAL A 227 -7.16 -2.84 -9.33
N MET A 228 -7.57 -3.15 -10.57
CA MET A 228 -6.72 -3.02 -11.75
C MET A 228 -6.19 -1.58 -11.91
N GLY A 229 -7.09 -0.58 -11.87
CA GLY A 229 -6.69 0.82 -11.94
C GLY A 229 -5.77 1.23 -10.79
N PHE A 230 -6.06 0.77 -9.58
CA PHE A 230 -5.25 1.05 -8.41
C PHE A 230 -3.86 0.40 -8.47
N LEU A 231 -3.79 -0.83 -8.99
CA LEU A 231 -2.54 -1.56 -9.22
C LEU A 231 -1.67 -0.88 -10.28
N ILE A 232 -2.25 -0.44 -11.41
CA ILE A 232 -1.52 0.31 -12.46
C ILE A 232 -0.91 1.59 -11.89
N MET A 233 -1.68 2.32 -11.07
CA MET A 233 -1.19 3.53 -10.39
C MET A 233 0.00 3.19 -9.48
N HIS A 234 -0.12 2.18 -8.62
CA HIS A 234 0.99 1.78 -7.74
C HIS A 234 2.21 1.21 -8.49
N ILE A 235 2.03 0.50 -9.60
CA ILE A 235 3.14 0.07 -10.46
C ILE A 235 3.89 1.28 -10.99
N SER A 236 3.17 2.33 -11.40
CA SER A 236 3.76 3.59 -11.88
C SER A 236 4.53 4.30 -10.77
N LEU A 237 4.00 4.31 -9.54
CA LEU A 237 4.67 4.85 -8.36
C LEU A 237 5.95 4.09 -8.01
N VAL A 238 5.93 2.76 -8.04
CA VAL A 238 7.12 1.92 -7.83
C VAL A 238 8.15 2.19 -8.93
N ALA A 239 7.73 2.25 -10.19
CA ALA A 239 8.62 2.53 -11.30
C ALA A 239 9.34 3.88 -11.18
N ALA A 240 8.68 4.89 -10.60
CA ALA A 240 9.23 6.23 -10.35
C ALA A 240 9.85 6.42 -8.94
N ASN A 241 9.84 5.39 -8.09
CA ASN A 241 10.21 5.45 -6.67
C ASN A 241 9.57 6.62 -5.90
N THR A 242 8.29 6.85 -6.12
CA THR A 242 7.49 7.88 -5.43
C THR A 242 6.42 7.18 -4.58
N THR A 243 6.10 7.71 -3.40
CA THR A 243 4.85 7.35 -2.71
C THR A 243 3.66 8.14 -3.27
N THR A 244 2.43 7.77 -2.91
CA THR A 244 1.23 8.53 -3.29
C THR A 244 1.27 9.98 -2.80
N ILE A 245 1.73 10.22 -1.57
CA ILE A 245 1.92 11.58 -1.03
C ILE A 245 2.97 12.34 -1.85
N GLU A 246 4.11 11.72 -2.09
CA GLU A 246 5.20 12.32 -2.85
C GLU A 246 4.82 12.58 -4.30
N ALA A 247 4.01 11.74 -4.94
CA ALA A 247 3.52 11.98 -6.30
C ALA A 247 2.59 13.20 -6.37
N TYR A 248 1.86 13.48 -5.29
CA TYR A 248 1.07 14.70 -5.17
C TYR A 248 1.98 15.93 -4.94
N GLU A 249 3.00 15.81 -4.07
CA GLU A 249 3.99 16.86 -3.81
C GLU A 249 4.90 17.15 -5.01
N LYS A 250 5.30 16.12 -5.78
CA LYS A 250 6.21 16.17 -6.95
C LYS A 250 5.70 17.06 -8.09
N LYS A 251 4.40 17.35 -8.16
CA LYS A 251 3.87 18.36 -9.10
C LYS A 251 4.54 19.74 -8.92
N LEU A 252 5.24 19.95 -7.81
CA LEU A 252 5.96 21.17 -7.47
C LEU A 252 7.44 21.16 -7.90
N ASP A 253 8.06 20.01 -8.21
CA ASP A 253 9.47 19.91 -8.63
C ASP A 253 9.70 18.77 -9.66
N PRO A 254 10.13 19.07 -10.90
CA PRO A 254 10.36 18.07 -11.94
C PRO A 254 11.56 17.12 -11.69
N LYS A 255 12.52 17.43 -10.78
CA LYS A 255 13.71 16.59 -10.55
C LYS A 255 13.56 15.67 -9.33
N TRP A 256 12.81 14.57 -9.48
CA TRP A 256 12.65 13.58 -8.40
C TRP A 256 13.93 12.80 -8.05
N CYS A 257 14.58 13.14 -6.94
CA CYS A 257 15.90 12.65 -6.59
C CYS A 257 15.99 11.15 -6.24
N TYR A 258 14.88 10.49 -5.89
CA TYR A 258 14.88 9.08 -5.52
C TYR A 258 14.66 8.11 -6.71
N ASP A 259 14.43 8.62 -7.92
CA ASP A 259 14.29 7.77 -9.10
C ASP A 259 15.66 7.26 -9.58
N LEU A 260 15.99 6.00 -9.27
CA LEU A 260 17.25 5.36 -9.67
C LEU A 260 17.12 4.50 -10.94
N GLY A 261 16.00 4.63 -11.66
CA GLY A 261 15.62 3.76 -12.76
C GLY A 261 14.77 2.56 -12.32
N TRP A 262 13.84 2.16 -13.20
CA TRP A 262 12.74 1.23 -12.89
C TRP A 262 13.17 -0.05 -12.15
N LYS A 263 14.28 -0.68 -12.55
CA LYS A 263 14.77 -1.92 -11.94
C LYS A 263 15.22 -1.71 -10.50
N LYS A 264 16.06 -0.70 -10.26
CA LYS A 264 16.57 -0.38 -8.91
C LYS A 264 15.42 0.08 -8.01
N ASN A 265 14.47 0.82 -8.56
CA ASN A 265 13.29 1.28 -7.82
C ASN A 265 12.40 0.10 -7.40
N PHE A 266 12.21 -0.88 -8.29
CA PHE A 266 11.51 -2.12 -7.97
C PHE A 266 12.24 -2.93 -6.90
N GLU A 267 13.56 -3.11 -7.03
CA GLU A 267 14.40 -3.83 -6.08
C GLU A 267 14.41 -3.18 -4.69
N GLN A 268 14.25 -1.84 -4.58
CA GLN A 268 14.07 -1.17 -3.28
C GLN A 268 12.79 -1.58 -2.54
N VAL A 269 11.77 -2.06 -3.25
CA VAL A 269 10.49 -2.48 -2.64
C VAL A 269 10.45 -4.00 -2.47
N PHE A 270 10.82 -4.75 -3.50
CA PHE A 270 10.66 -6.21 -3.54
C PHE A 270 11.87 -6.99 -3.02
N GLY A 271 13.03 -6.34 -2.91
CA GLY A 271 14.31 -6.96 -2.59
C GLY A 271 15.03 -7.48 -3.84
N ASN A 272 16.27 -7.92 -3.64
CA ASN A 272 17.12 -8.46 -4.69
C ASN A 272 16.91 -9.96 -4.90
N ASP A 273 16.44 -10.69 -3.87
CA ASP A 273 16.15 -12.11 -4.02
C ASP A 273 14.81 -12.33 -4.74
N LYS A 274 14.93 -12.68 -6.04
CA LYS A 274 13.80 -12.91 -6.94
C LYS A 274 12.84 -13.98 -6.46
N LYS A 275 13.29 -14.94 -5.63
CA LYS A 275 12.44 -16.01 -5.08
C LYS A 275 11.31 -15.45 -4.22
N PHE A 276 11.53 -14.30 -3.60
CA PHE A 276 10.57 -13.67 -2.71
C PHE A 276 9.74 -12.59 -3.41
N TRP A 277 9.90 -12.32 -4.71
CA TRP A 277 9.17 -11.24 -5.38
C TRP A 277 7.65 -11.43 -5.32
N PHE A 278 7.18 -12.66 -5.49
CA PHE A 278 5.77 -13.02 -5.43
C PHE A 278 5.39 -13.70 -4.11
N ILE A 279 6.23 -13.61 -3.08
CA ILE A 279 5.94 -14.19 -1.76
C ILE A 279 5.85 -13.03 -0.78
N PRO A 280 4.81 -12.96 0.08
CA PRO A 280 4.67 -11.90 1.08
C PRO A 280 5.62 -12.13 2.28
N ALA A 281 6.91 -12.26 1.96
CA ALA A 281 8.03 -12.41 2.87
C ALA A 281 9.27 -11.73 2.26
N TYR A 282 10.27 -11.50 3.09
CA TYR A 282 11.59 -11.01 2.66
C TYR A 282 12.65 -12.05 3.01
N SER A 283 13.72 -12.11 2.22
CA SER A 283 14.94 -12.77 2.66
C SER A 283 15.55 -12.00 3.84
N LYS A 284 16.33 -12.67 4.70
CA LYS A 284 16.99 -11.99 5.83
C LYS A 284 17.91 -10.86 5.36
N GLU A 285 18.53 -11.05 4.20
CA GLU A 285 19.42 -10.06 3.60
C GLU A 285 18.65 -8.86 3.05
N ASP A 286 17.51 -9.10 2.38
CA ASP A 286 16.67 -8.00 1.89
C ASP A 286 16.07 -7.18 3.03
N MET A 287 15.66 -7.82 4.14
CA MET A 287 15.21 -7.07 5.32
C MET A 287 16.29 -6.15 5.87
N ARG A 288 17.55 -6.60 5.93
CA ARG A 288 18.66 -5.76 6.40
C ARG A 288 18.91 -4.56 5.50
N ARG A 289 18.57 -4.65 4.22
CA ARG A 289 18.79 -3.61 3.20
C ARG A 289 17.66 -2.62 3.06
N ILE A 290 16.57 -2.78 3.80
CA ILE A 290 15.47 -1.80 3.77
C ILE A 290 16.02 -0.46 4.27
N PRO A 291 16.01 0.62 3.47
CA PRO A 291 16.61 1.90 3.87
C PRO A 291 16.02 2.49 5.15
N ALA A 292 14.73 2.25 5.38
CA ALA A 292 14.04 2.64 6.61
C ALA A 292 14.55 1.92 7.88
N LEU A 293 15.35 0.86 7.74
CA LEU A 293 16.03 0.17 8.84
C LEU A 293 17.52 0.53 8.91
N GLN A 294 18.04 1.27 7.93
CA GLN A 294 19.46 1.67 7.80
C GLN A 294 19.61 3.19 7.92
N GLY A 295 19.41 3.74 9.12
CA GLY A 295 19.66 5.18 9.37
C GLY A 295 18.69 6.14 8.68
N PHE A 296 17.67 5.64 7.96
CA PHE A 296 16.64 6.39 7.23
C PHE A 296 17.15 7.18 6.02
N GLU A 297 18.33 6.84 5.52
CA GLU A 297 18.88 7.41 4.29
C GLU A 297 18.38 6.62 3.09
N TYR A 298 17.74 7.31 2.13
CA TYR A 298 17.33 6.70 0.88
C TYR A 298 18.34 7.07 -0.21
N PRO A 299 18.76 6.12 -1.04
CA PRO A 299 19.68 6.42 -2.13
C PRO A 299 19.07 7.42 -3.11
N ILE A 300 19.84 8.46 -3.44
CA ILE A 300 19.48 9.52 -4.38
C ILE A 300 20.27 9.37 -5.68
N ARG A 301 19.82 10.04 -6.74
CA ARG A 301 20.48 9.98 -8.04
C ARG A 301 21.93 10.54 -7.98
N PRO A 302 22.90 9.86 -8.61
CA PRO A 302 24.30 10.28 -8.65
C PRO A 302 24.54 11.70 -9.17
N ASP A 303 23.76 12.14 -10.16
CA ASP A 303 23.86 13.48 -10.78
C ASP A 303 23.38 14.62 -9.89
N LEU A 304 22.78 14.30 -8.74
CA LEU A 304 22.33 15.25 -7.73
C LEU A 304 23.21 15.25 -6.48
N TYR A 305 24.24 14.39 -6.42
CA TYR A 305 25.29 14.61 -5.43
C TYR A 305 25.99 15.91 -5.82
N PRO A 306 26.23 16.83 -4.86
CA PRO A 306 27.14 17.94 -5.11
C PRO A 306 28.43 17.35 -5.68
N LEU A 307 29.02 18.03 -6.66
CA LEU A 307 30.41 17.82 -7.02
C LEU A 307 31.23 18.03 -5.75
N GLN A 308 31.43 16.96 -4.98
CA GLN A 308 32.22 16.96 -3.77
C GLN A 308 33.67 17.01 -4.25
N GLU A 309 34.12 18.25 -4.43
CA GLU A 309 35.50 18.72 -4.54
C GLU A 309 36.43 17.89 -5.44
N LEU A 310 36.65 18.42 -6.66
CA LEU A 310 37.93 18.31 -7.36
C LEU A 310 38.74 19.58 -7.12
#